data_AF-A0A9E6JCD0-F1
#
_entry.id   AF-A0A9E6JCD0-F1
#
_cell.length_a   1.000
_cell.length_b   1.000
_cell.length_c   1.000
_cell.angle_alpha   90.00
_cell.angle_beta   90.00
_cell.angle_gamma   90.00
#
_symmetry.space_group_name_H-M   'P 1'
#
loop_
_entity.id
_entity.type
_entity.pdbx_description
1 polymer ?
#
loop_
_entity_poly.entity_id
_entity_poly.type
_entity_poly.pdbx_seq_one_letter_code
_entity_poly.pdbx_strand_id
1 'polypeptide(L)'
;MAEYTNYRTTVLDTSQFETARERKYPADHKLHPGKRYIDVLGIDRKENGFFVKKDGTRPSEDDKRMLFNVMYGGRKKDLGNGDYLTTDDGWNFRGRGLKQLTGRGNYAAFNDWHAANQARWPDDIIDAVNNPEILLKVKYATRSAANFWLVNKVYLKADAGAEDSAINSVTEIVNRGTDSYGLRRNNFNKLWDAKVFE
;
A
#
# COMPACT_ATOMS: atom_id res chain seq x y z
N MET A 1 0.39 5.86 -17.94
CA MET A 1 0.63 4.57 -17.28
C MET A 1 1.37 4.85 -15.98
N ALA A 2 0.70 4.81 -14.83
CA ALA A 2 1.38 5.05 -13.56
C ALA A 2 2.21 3.81 -13.22
N GLU A 3 3.52 3.91 -13.42
CA GLU A 3 4.46 2.85 -13.07
C GLU A 3 4.42 2.61 -11.56
N TYR A 4 4.30 1.33 -11.17
CA TYR A 4 4.24 0.86 -9.78
C TYR A 4 5.59 0.96 -9.06
N THR A 5 6.31 2.05 -9.27
CA THR A 5 7.60 2.35 -8.67
C THR A 5 7.35 3.04 -7.34
N ASN A 6 7.29 2.25 -6.26
CA ASN A 6 7.89 2.58 -4.95
C ASN A 6 7.55 1.53 -3.87
N TYR A 7 7.62 0.24 -4.22
CA TYR A 7 7.81 -0.80 -3.20
C TYR A 7 9.28 -0.78 -2.73
N ARG A 8 9.65 0.20 -1.89
CA ARG A 8 10.91 0.13 -1.14
C ARG A 8 10.79 -0.98 -0.10
N THR A 9 11.59 -2.02 -0.33
CA THR A 9 11.61 -3.36 0.29
C THR A 9 12.14 -3.42 1.71
N THR A 10 12.23 -2.31 2.42
CA THR A 10 13.04 -2.26 3.62
C THR A 10 12.20 -2.48 4.91
N VAL A 11 10.92 -2.78 4.71
CA VAL A 11 10.03 -3.55 5.62
C VAL A 11 8.78 -3.88 4.84
N LEU A 12 8.89 -4.90 4.01
CA LEU A 12 7.74 -5.79 3.94
C LEU A 12 7.78 -6.55 5.26
N ASP A 13 7.09 -5.99 6.24
CA ASP A 13 6.46 -6.70 7.36
C ASP A 13 6.81 -8.19 7.39
N THR A 14 7.78 -8.56 8.21
CA THR A 14 8.14 -9.96 8.47
C THR A 14 6.99 -10.72 9.14
N SER A 15 5.88 -10.06 9.47
CA SER A 15 4.70 -10.62 10.14
C SER A 15 3.42 -10.43 9.32
N GLN A 16 3.36 -10.95 8.09
CA GLN A 16 2.12 -11.41 7.41
C GLN A 16 2.31 -11.88 5.96
N PHE A 17 3.47 -11.63 5.33
CA PHE A 17 3.76 -12.10 3.97
C PHE A 17 4.13 -13.59 3.84
N GLU A 18 4.26 -14.33 4.95
CA GLU A 18 4.32 -15.81 4.91
C GLU A 18 3.11 -16.38 4.15
N THR A 19 1.93 -15.76 4.32
CA THR A 19 0.69 -16.28 3.75
C THR A 19 0.67 -16.30 2.23
N ALA A 20 1.25 -15.32 1.53
CA ALA A 20 1.21 -15.28 0.07
C ALA A 20 2.10 -16.34 -0.59
N ARG A 21 3.28 -16.58 0.01
CA ARG A 21 4.21 -17.62 -0.45
C ARG A 21 3.67 -19.01 -0.18
N GLU A 22 2.90 -19.19 0.88
CA GLU A 22 2.36 -20.48 1.29
C GLU A 22 0.98 -20.78 0.73
N ARG A 23 0.23 -19.77 0.26
CA ARG A 23 -1.08 -19.94 -0.36
C ARG A 23 -0.99 -20.87 -1.57
N LYS A 24 -1.90 -21.84 -1.58
CA LYS A 24 -2.01 -22.89 -2.59
C LYS A 24 -3.35 -22.77 -3.31
N TYR A 25 -3.35 -23.18 -4.57
CA TYR A 25 -4.59 -23.48 -5.28
C TYR A 25 -5.37 -24.57 -4.51
N PRO A 26 -6.71 -24.53 -4.56
CA PRO A 26 -7.56 -25.59 -4.02
C PRO A 26 -7.15 -26.98 -4.51
N ALA A 27 -7.38 -28.02 -3.69
CA ALA A 27 -7.00 -29.38 -4.03
C ALA A 27 -7.76 -29.93 -5.26
N ASP A 28 -8.94 -29.38 -5.54
CA ASP A 28 -9.80 -29.70 -6.68
C ASP A 28 -9.57 -28.77 -7.89
N HIS A 29 -8.57 -27.88 -7.85
CA HIS A 29 -8.26 -26.99 -8.96
C HIS A 29 -7.81 -27.77 -10.21
N LYS A 30 -8.50 -27.59 -11.33
CA LYS A 30 -8.35 -28.41 -12.56
C LYS A 30 -6.93 -28.53 -13.11
N LEU A 31 -6.12 -27.48 -12.98
CA LEU A 31 -4.78 -27.42 -13.62
C LEU A 31 -3.62 -27.48 -12.62
N HIS A 32 -3.85 -27.05 -11.39
CA HIS A 32 -2.77 -26.77 -10.42
C HIS A 32 -3.12 -27.21 -8.99
N PRO A 33 -3.69 -28.40 -8.80
CA PRO A 33 -4.20 -28.82 -7.50
C PRO A 33 -3.11 -28.78 -6.43
N GLY A 34 -3.34 -28.06 -5.33
CA GLY A 34 -2.42 -27.97 -4.19
C GLY A 34 -1.06 -27.30 -4.47
N LYS A 35 -0.83 -26.78 -5.68
CA LYS A 35 0.41 -26.04 -6.00
C LYS A 35 0.35 -24.65 -5.40
N ARG A 36 1.51 -24.08 -5.03
CA ARG A 36 1.59 -22.70 -4.54
C ARG A 36 1.42 -21.74 -5.72
N TYR A 37 0.71 -20.63 -5.51
CA TYR A 37 0.52 -19.60 -6.54
C TYR A 37 1.85 -19.08 -7.08
N ILE A 38 2.81 -18.84 -6.18
CA ILE A 38 4.12 -18.31 -6.55
C ILE A 38 4.91 -19.24 -7.48
N ASP A 39 4.77 -20.56 -7.31
CA ASP A 39 5.45 -21.56 -8.13
C ASP A 39 4.82 -21.65 -9.52
N VAL A 40 3.48 -21.59 -9.59
CA VAL A 40 2.73 -21.61 -10.85
C VAL A 40 3.01 -20.36 -11.68
N LEU A 41 3.06 -19.19 -11.03
CA LEU A 41 3.42 -17.92 -11.67
C LEU A 41 4.91 -17.84 -12.03
N GLY A 42 5.74 -18.77 -11.55
CA GLY A 42 7.17 -18.81 -11.82
C GLY A 42 7.94 -17.62 -11.24
N ILE A 43 7.44 -17.00 -10.16
CA ILE A 43 8.12 -15.88 -9.52
C ILE A 43 9.35 -16.41 -8.78
N ASP A 44 10.50 -15.82 -9.08
CA ASP A 44 11.80 -16.23 -8.53
C ASP A 44 12.25 -15.26 -7.43
N ARG A 45 12.41 -13.99 -7.79
CA ARG A 45 13.00 -12.97 -6.93
C ARG A 45 12.36 -11.61 -7.10
N LYS A 46 12.79 -10.69 -6.25
CA LYS A 46 12.47 -9.27 -6.36
C LYS A 46 13.77 -8.50 -6.57
N GLU A 47 13.79 -7.67 -7.61
CA GLU A 47 14.95 -6.89 -8.02
C GLU A 47 14.51 -5.44 -8.22
N ASN A 48 15.16 -4.50 -7.52
CA ASN A 48 14.84 -3.07 -7.57
C ASN A 48 13.36 -2.74 -7.34
N GLY A 49 12.69 -3.47 -6.45
CA GLY A 49 11.27 -3.24 -6.16
C GLY A 49 10.31 -4.01 -7.07
N PHE A 50 10.80 -4.75 -8.06
CA PHE A 50 9.99 -5.45 -9.06
C PHE A 50 10.14 -6.96 -8.98
N PHE A 51 9.05 -7.70 -9.13
CA PHE A 51 9.10 -9.15 -9.26
C PHE A 51 9.76 -9.57 -10.59
N VAL A 52 10.51 -10.66 -10.56
CA VAL A 52 11.21 -11.27 -11.70
C VAL A 52 10.85 -12.76 -11.73
N LYS A 53 10.54 -13.29 -12.90
CA LYS A 53 10.28 -14.71 -13.13
C LYS A 53 11.57 -15.51 -13.26
N LYS A 54 11.47 -16.84 -13.16
CA LYS A 54 12.62 -17.77 -13.32
C LYS A 54 13.34 -17.64 -14.66
N ASP A 55 12.62 -17.26 -15.72
CA ASP A 55 13.18 -16.99 -17.05
C ASP A 55 13.77 -15.58 -17.21
N GLY A 56 13.80 -14.78 -16.14
CA GLY A 56 14.29 -13.40 -16.14
C GLY A 56 13.26 -12.36 -16.59
N THR A 57 12.07 -12.77 -17.04
CA THR A 57 11.05 -11.84 -17.52
C THR A 57 10.29 -11.17 -16.37
N ARG A 58 9.56 -10.10 -16.69
CA ARG A 58 8.62 -9.45 -15.75
C ARG A 58 7.28 -10.18 -15.77
N PRO A 59 6.59 -10.29 -14.63
CA PRO A 59 5.23 -10.80 -14.61
C PRO A 59 4.29 -9.96 -15.50
N SER A 60 3.38 -10.64 -16.19
CA SER A 60 2.30 -10.00 -16.93
C SER A 60 1.35 -9.25 -15.98
N GLU A 61 0.43 -8.45 -16.52
CA GLU A 61 -0.60 -7.81 -15.67
C GLU A 61 -1.48 -8.85 -14.97
N ASP A 62 -1.83 -9.95 -15.64
CA ASP A 62 -2.62 -11.03 -15.03
C ASP A 62 -1.85 -11.74 -13.92
N ASP A 63 -0.54 -11.95 -14.10
CA ASP A 63 0.32 -12.50 -13.06
C ASP A 63 0.37 -11.56 -11.84
N LYS A 64 0.50 -10.25 -12.08
CA LYS A 64 0.48 -9.26 -11.00
C LYS A 64 -0.87 -9.25 -10.30
N ARG A 65 -1.98 -9.25 -11.05
CA ARG A 65 -3.35 -9.29 -10.51
C ARG A 65 -3.53 -10.48 -9.57
N MET A 66 -3.16 -11.68 -10.03
CA MET A 66 -3.18 -12.87 -9.20
C MET A 66 -2.27 -12.73 -7.97
N LEU A 67 -1.05 -12.26 -8.14
CA LEU A 67 -0.11 -12.07 -7.04
C LEU A 67 -0.65 -11.10 -5.98
N PHE A 68 -1.22 -9.98 -6.39
CA PHE A 68 -1.83 -8.99 -5.50
C PHE A 68 -3.05 -9.53 -4.77
N ASN A 69 -3.90 -10.28 -5.46
CA ASN A 69 -5.03 -10.98 -4.85
C ASN A 69 -4.56 -11.99 -3.80
N VAL A 70 -3.57 -12.81 -4.13
CA VAL A 70 -2.97 -13.77 -3.20
C VAL A 70 -2.28 -13.07 -2.02
N MET A 71 -1.68 -11.89 -2.21
CA MET A 71 -1.04 -11.15 -1.11
C MET A 71 -2.01 -10.43 -0.19
N TYR A 72 -3.06 -9.82 -0.75
CA TYR A 72 -3.89 -8.87 -0.01
C TYR A 72 -5.34 -9.33 0.18
N GLY A 73 -5.84 -10.27 -0.62
CA GLY A 73 -7.17 -10.83 -0.44
C GLY A 73 -7.26 -11.69 0.83
N GLY A 74 -8.47 -11.82 1.37
CA GLY A 74 -8.77 -12.52 2.62
C GLY A 74 -8.36 -11.75 3.88
N ARG A 75 -7.70 -10.60 3.75
CA ARG A 75 -7.30 -9.72 4.86
C ARG A 75 -8.49 -8.87 5.35
N LYS A 76 -9.54 -9.57 5.81
CA LYS A 76 -10.81 -8.95 6.19
C LYS A 76 -10.68 -8.08 7.44
N LYS A 77 -9.88 -8.50 8.43
CA LYS A 77 -9.76 -7.82 9.73
C LYS A 77 -9.00 -6.51 9.64
N ASP A 78 -7.97 -6.46 8.81
CA ASP A 78 -6.95 -5.41 8.80
C ASP A 78 -7.00 -4.54 7.53
N LEU A 79 -7.44 -5.09 6.40
CA LEU A 79 -7.59 -4.34 5.14
C LEU A 79 -9.05 -4.21 4.68
N GLY A 80 -9.98 -4.96 5.27
CA GLY A 80 -11.37 -5.04 4.81
C GLY A 80 -11.53 -5.73 3.45
N ASN A 81 -10.48 -6.40 2.95
CA ASN A 81 -10.52 -7.09 1.66
C ASN A 81 -11.34 -8.38 1.77
N GLY A 82 -12.17 -8.61 0.76
CA GLY A 82 -12.85 -9.87 0.51
C GLY A 82 -11.89 -10.99 0.14
N ASP A 83 -12.45 -12.19 -0.10
CA ASP A 83 -11.66 -13.38 -0.38
C ASP A 83 -10.76 -13.22 -1.62
N TYR A 84 -9.58 -13.83 -1.56
CA TYR A 84 -8.53 -13.66 -2.56
C TYR A 84 -8.83 -14.26 -3.93
N LEU A 85 -9.82 -15.14 -4.07
CA LEU A 85 -10.19 -15.71 -5.38
C LEU A 85 -11.47 -15.14 -5.95
N THR A 86 -12.36 -14.63 -5.10
CA THR A 86 -13.72 -14.28 -5.53
C THR A 86 -13.98 -12.77 -5.64
N THR A 87 -13.14 -11.92 -5.06
CA THR A 87 -13.42 -10.47 -4.98
C THR A 87 -12.48 -9.56 -5.75
N ASP A 88 -11.32 -10.06 -6.18
CA ASP A 88 -10.25 -9.26 -6.83
C ASP A 88 -9.78 -8.04 -6.01
N ASP A 89 -10.11 -8.01 -4.71
CA ASP A 89 -9.85 -6.88 -3.84
C ASP A 89 -8.37 -6.62 -3.64
N GLY A 90 -7.56 -7.66 -3.64
CA GLY A 90 -6.12 -7.51 -3.44
C GLY A 90 -5.48 -6.73 -4.59
N TRP A 91 -5.93 -6.96 -5.83
CA TRP A 91 -5.58 -6.14 -6.97
C TRP A 91 -6.23 -4.77 -6.87
N ASN A 92 -7.56 -4.70 -6.80
CA ASN A 92 -8.30 -3.44 -6.92
C ASN A 92 -7.91 -2.42 -5.86
N PHE A 93 -7.63 -2.86 -4.63
CA PHE A 93 -7.24 -2.01 -3.50
C PHE A 93 -5.77 -2.17 -3.11
N ARG A 94 -4.90 -2.52 -4.06
CA ARG A 94 -3.43 -2.44 -3.87
C ARG A 94 -2.97 -1.02 -3.51
N GLY A 95 -1.77 -0.92 -2.94
CA GLY A 95 -1.17 0.35 -2.51
C GLY A 95 -1.15 1.43 -3.60
N ARG A 96 -1.73 2.60 -3.32
CA ARG A 96 -1.67 3.79 -4.19
C ARG A 96 -1.48 5.09 -3.41
N GLY A 97 -1.08 6.14 -4.12
CA GLY A 97 -0.88 7.48 -3.57
C GLY A 97 0.37 7.61 -2.69
N LEU A 98 0.52 8.78 -2.05
CA LEU A 98 1.74 9.18 -1.35
C LEU A 98 2.04 8.32 -0.11
N LYS A 99 1.00 7.96 0.66
CA LYS A 99 1.12 7.12 1.87
C LYS A 99 0.93 5.62 1.60
N GLN A 100 0.74 5.23 0.33
CA GLN A 100 0.45 3.85 -0.09
C GLN A 100 -0.83 3.29 0.59
N LEU A 101 -1.96 3.98 0.38
CA LEU A 101 -3.27 3.52 0.88
C LEU A 101 -3.59 2.14 0.29
N THR A 102 -3.86 1.16 1.15
CA THR A 102 -4.01 -0.26 0.77
C THR A 102 -5.23 -0.84 1.47
N GLY A 103 -6.04 -1.65 0.78
CA GLY A 103 -7.19 -2.38 1.33
C GLY A 103 -8.52 -1.66 1.16
N ARG A 104 -9.57 -2.41 0.78
CA ARG A 104 -10.94 -1.93 0.55
C ARG A 104 -11.44 -1.06 1.70
N GLY A 105 -11.23 -1.50 2.94
CA GLY A 105 -11.67 -0.76 4.13
C GLY A 105 -11.02 0.63 4.24
N ASN A 106 -9.74 0.74 3.89
CA ASN A 106 -9.03 2.02 3.90
C ASN A 106 -9.45 2.93 2.74
N TYR A 107 -9.75 2.36 1.56
CA TYR A 107 -10.31 3.13 0.43
C TYR A 107 -11.72 3.64 0.75
N ALA A 108 -12.57 2.82 1.37
CA ALA A 108 -13.89 3.23 1.83
C ALA A 108 -13.79 4.32 2.91
N ALA A 109 -12.93 4.14 3.92
CA ALA A 109 -12.72 5.16 4.95
C ALA A 109 -12.21 6.50 4.37
N PHE A 110 -11.36 6.46 3.34
CA PHE A 110 -10.97 7.67 2.62
C PHE A 110 -12.14 8.30 1.84
N ASN A 111 -12.96 7.49 1.18
CA ASN A 111 -14.15 7.94 0.48
C ASN A 111 -15.11 8.69 1.43
N ASP A 112 -15.40 8.07 2.58
CA ASP A 112 -16.29 8.63 3.59
C ASP A 112 -15.73 9.91 4.21
N TRP A 113 -14.42 9.92 4.52
CA TRP A 113 -13.75 11.12 5.03
C TRP A 113 -13.79 12.26 4.02
N HIS A 114 -13.59 11.97 2.73
CA HIS A 114 -13.67 12.97 1.68
C HIS A 114 -15.08 13.55 1.57
N ALA A 115 -16.11 12.69 1.55
CA ALA A 115 -17.52 13.09 1.53
C ALA A 115 -17.92 13.92 2.79
N ALA A 116 -17.41 13.57 3.97
CA ALA A 116 -17.63 14.35 5.20
C ALA A 116 -17.03 15.77 5.12
N ASN A 117 -16.06 15.98 4.22
CA ASN A 117 -15.43 17.27 3.97
C ASN A 117 -15.94 17.94 2.67
N GLN A 118 -17.05 17.46 2.08
CA GLN A 118 -17.59 17.95 0.81
C GLN A 118 -17.86 19.46 0.81
N ALA A 119 -18.21 20.05 1.95
CA ALA A 119 -18.41 21.50 2.05
C ALA A 119 -17.16 22.32 1.68
N ARG A 120 -15.96 21.74 1.81
CA ARG A 120 -14.70 22.37 1.38
C ARG A 120 -14.44 22.22 -0.11
N TRP A 121 -15.08 21.24 -0.75
CA TRP A 121 -14.90 20.89 -2.17
C TRP A 121 -16.24 20.52 -2.83
N PRO A 122 -17.20 21.45 -2.96
CA PRO A 122 -18.58 21.12 -3.33
C PRO A 122 -18.72 20.35 -4.66
N ASP A 123 -17.90 20.68 -5.65
CA ASP A 123 -17.95 20.09 -6.99
C ASP A 123 -17.06 18.85 -7.16
N ASP A 124 -16.50 18.33 -6.08
CA ASP A 124 -15.40 17.36 -6.13
C ASP A 124 -15.82 15.99 -5.60
N ILE A 125 -16.91 15.45 -6.13
CA ILE A 125 -17.46 14.16 -5.70
C ILE A 125 -16.54 13.03 -6.19
N ILE A 126 -16.23 12.09 -5.31
CA ILE A 126 -15.40 10.92 -5.63
C ILE A 126 -16.10 9.61 -5.30
N ASP A 127 -15.65 8.55 -5.96
CA ASP A 127 -15.95 7.17 -5.60
C ASP A 127 -14.66 6.35 -5.65
N ALA A 128 -13.93 6.33 -4.54
CA ALA A 128 -12.66 5.61 -4.43
C ALA A 128 -12.84 4.09 -4.30
N VAL A 129 -14.06 3.60 -4.05
CA VAL A 129 -14.33 2.17 -3.94
C VAL A 129 -14.52 1.54 -5.32
N ASN A 130 -15.26 2.21 -6.20
CA ASN A 130 -15.49 1.73 -7.56
C ASN A 130 -14.43 2.25 -8.55
N ASN A 131 -13.77 3.37 -8.25
CA ASN A 131 -12.70 3.96 -9.08
C ASN A 131 -11.40 4.15 -8.28
N PRO A 132 -10.77 3.07 -7.76
CA PRO A 132 -9.60 3.16 -6.88
C PRO A 132 -8.36 3.81 -7.53
N GLU A 133 -8.27 3.84 -8.85
CA GLU A 133 -7.23 4.52 -9.62
C GLU A 133 -7.27 6.06 -9.46
N ILE A 134 -8.33 6.62 -8.89
CA ILE A 134 -8.39 8.04 -8.57
C ILE A 134 -7.23 8.50 -7.67
N LEU A 135 -6.69 7.59 -6.84
CA LEU A 135 -5.51 7.83 -6.00
C LEU A 135 -4.19 7.91 -6.76
N LEU A 136 -4.18 7.70 -8.07
CA LEU A 136 -3.03 8.00 -8.93
C LEU A 136 -2.94 9.50 -9.26
N LYS A 137 -4.04 10.24 -9.11
CA LYS A 137 -4.04 11.69 -9.31
C LYS A 137 -3.50 12.37 -8.05
N VAL A 138 -2.54 13.29 -8.22
CA VAL A 138 -1.83 13.95 -7.11
C VAL A 138 -2.76 14.59 -6.07
N LYS A 139 -3.87 15.17 -6.51
CA LYS A 139 -4.91 15.77 -5.66
C LYS A 139 -5.44 14.77 -4.62
N TYR A 140 -5.87 13.59 -5.06
CA TYR A 140 -6.46 12.60 -4.17
C TYR A 140 -5.40 11.77 -3.44
N ALA A 141 -4.23 11.55 -4.05
CA ALA A 141 -3.07 10.97 -3.37
C ALA A 141 -2.63 11.81 -2.16
N THR A 142 -2.68 13.14 -2.28
CA THR A 142 -2.35 14.08 -1.19
C THR A 142 -3.42 14.04 -0.12
N ARG A 143 -4.70 14.09 -0.50
CA ARG A 143 -5.81 14.02 0.47
C ARG A 143 -5.88 12.69 1.20
N SER A 144 -5.60 11.57 0.55
CA SER A 144 -5.59 10.27 1.22
C SER A 144 -4.45 10.19 2.24
N ALA A 145 -3.30 10.80 1.96
CA ALA A 145 -2.21 10.95 2.92
C ALA A 145 -2.59 11.87 4.09
N ALA A 146 -3.27 12.99 3.82
CA ALA A 146 -3.79 13.90 4.85
C ALA A 146 -4.86 13.22 5.73
N ASN A 147 -5.76 12.43 5.16
CA ASN A 147 -6.72 11.63 5.91
C ASN A 147 -6.00 10.69 6.88
N PHE A 148 -5.02 9.91 6.39
CA PHE A 148 -4.20 9.06 7.25
C PHE A 148 -3.54 9.85 8.38
N TRP A 149 -2.95 11.01 8.06
CA TRP A 149 -2.28 11.89 9.01
C TRP A 149 -3.21 12.37 10.14
N LEU A 150 -4.43 12.77 9.78
CA LEU A 150 -5.42 13.29 10.71
C LEU A 150 -6.07 12.19 11.57
N VAL A 151 -6.54 11.11 10.93
CA VAL A 151 -7.21 10.00 11.62
C VAL A 151 -6.28 9.30 12.62
N ASN A 152 -5.01 9.12 12.25
CA ASN A 152 -4.01 8.51 13.13
C ASN A 152 -3.35 9.53 14.08
N LYS A 153 -3.81 10.79 14.08
CA LYS A 153 -3.30 11.89 14.91
C LYS A 153 -1.77 12.03 14.85
N VAL A 154 -1.20 11.83 13.66
CA VAL A 154 0.26 11.83 13.47
C VAL A 154 0.86 13.20 13.79
N TYR A 155 0.08 14.27 13.59
CA TYR A 155 0.45 15.63 13.98
C TYR A 155 0.87 15.74 15.45
N LEU A 156 0.23 15.02 16.39
CA LEU A 156 0.62 15.07 17.81
C LEU A 156 2.06 14.62 18.07
N LYS A 157 2.59 13.74 17.21
CA LYS A 157 3.99 13.31 17.26
C LYS A 157 4.92 14.26 16.53
N ALA A 158 4.45 14.85 15.42
CA ALA A 158 5.20 15.84 14.67
C ALA A 158 5.36 17.17 15.45
N ASP A 159 4.34 17.58 16.20
CA ASP A 159 4.33 18.81 17.00
C ASP A 159 5.33 18.76 18.17
N ALA A 160 5.91 17.59 18.47
CA ALA A 160 6.98 17.45 19.46
C ALA A 160 8.33 18.03 18.99
N GLY A 161 8.44 18.46 17.73
CA GLY A 161 9.59 19.17 17.19
C GLY A 161 10.32 18.45 16.06
N ALA A 162 11.49 18.98 15.71
CA ALA A 162 12.32 18.53 14.59
C ALA A 162 13.39 17.49 14.96
N GLU A 163 13.42 17.05 16.22
CA GLU A 163 14.43 16.11 16.72
C GLU A 163 14.20 14.69 16.17
N ASP A 164 15.28 13.91 16.09
CA ASP A 164 15.28 12.50 15.65
C ASP A 164 14.20 11.66 16.37
N SER A 165 13.96 11.93 17.66
CA SER A 165 12.94 11.24 18.46
C SER A 165 11.52 11.50 17.96
N ALA A 166 11.18 12.75 17.60
CA ALA A 166 9.89 13.11 17.03
C ALA A 166 9.72 12.46 15.64
N ILE A 167 10.74 12.55 14.78
CA ILE A 167 10.73 11.95 13.43
C ILE A 167 10.56 10.42 13.50
N ASN A 168 11.26 9.76 14.42
CA ASN A 168 11.13 8.32 14.62
C ASN A 168 9.71 7.96 15.12
N SER A 169 9.14 8.74 16.04
CA SER A 169 7.77 8.49 16.52
C SER A 169 6.70 8.64 15.44
N VAL A 170 6.87 9.58 14.50
CA VAL A 170 6.04 9.67 13.28
C VAL A 170 6.24 8.45 12.39
N THR A 171 7.50 8.03 12.20
CA THR A 171 7.85 6.86 11.39
C THR A 171 7.21 5.57 11.95
N GLU A 172 7.14 5.41 13.27
CA GLU A 172 6.49 4.26 13.91
C GLU A 172 5.00 4.17 13.59
N ILE A 173 4.29 5.30 13.52
CA ILE A 173 2.87 5.31 13.13
C ILE A 173 2.73 4.97 11.65
N VAL A 174 3.62 5.53 10.82
CA VAL A 174 3.59 5.36 9.37
C VAL A 174 3.92 3.94 8.94
N ASN A 175 4.97 3.35 9.52
CA ASN A 175 5.51 2.04 9.15
C ASN A 175 6.44 1.48 10.25
N ARG A 176 5.83 1.01 11.35
CA ARG A 176 6.55 0.41 12.48
C ARG A 176 7.48 -0.73 12.03
N GLY A 177 8.65 -0.81 12.66
CA GLY A 177 9.64 -1.86 12.42
C GLY A 177 10.50 -1.65 11.18
N THR A 178 10.33 -0.53 10.46
CA THR A 178 11.12 -0.22 9.27
C THR A 178 12.61 -0.09 9.56
N ASP A 179 13.48 -0.50 8.63
CA ASP A 179 14.89 -0.10 8.66
C ASP A 179 15.13 1.32 8.10
N SER A 180 14.09 1.94 7.52
CA SER A 180 14.19 3.22 6.80
C SER A 180 14.18 4.44 7.71
N TYR A 181 14.28 4.27 9.03
CA TYR A 181 14.32 5.38 9.99
C TYR A 181 15.41 6.40 9.64
N GLY A 182 16.65 5.93 9.41
CA GLY A 182 17.75 6.83 9.05
C GLY A 182 17.48 7.63 7.77
N LEU A 183 16.93 6.97 6.74
CA LEU A 183 16.58 7.64 5.49
C LEU A 183 15.45 8.66 5.65
N ARG A 184 14.48 8.39 6.53
CA ARG A 184 13.37 9.31 6.82
C ARG A 184 13.85 10.55 7.57
N ARG A 185 14.76 10.38 8.54
CA ARG A 185 15.44 11.49 9.22
C ARG A 185 16.22 12.36 8.25
N ASN A 186 17.04 11.74 7.40
CA ASN A 186 17.81 12.48 6.39
C ASN A 186 16.92 13.26 5.42
N ASN A 187 15.81 12.67 4.97
CA ASN A 187 14.85 13.37 4.11
C ASN A 187 14.18 14.53 4.82
N PHE A 188 13.81 14.37 6.10
CA PHE A 188 13.23 15.44 6.90
C PHE A 188 14.25 16.58 7.06
N ASN A 189 15.45 16.30 7.55
CA ASN A 189 16.50 17.31 7.79
C ASN A 189 16.82 18.08 6.51
N LYS A 190 16.92 17.39 5.37
CA LYS A 190 17.12 18.05 4.07
C LYS A 190 16.05 19.08 3.75
N LEU A 191 14.77 18.77 4.00
CA LEU A 191 13.66 19.70 3.72
C LEU A 191 13.58 20.82 4.78
N TRP A 192 13.88 20.48 6.03
CA TRP A 192 13.88 21.38 7.17
C TRP A 192 14.99 22.44 7.04
N ASP A 193 16.23 22.01 6.81
CA ASP A 193 17.40 22.89 6.67
C ASP A 193 17.29 23.78 5.44
N ALA A 194 16.68 23.26 4.37
CA ALA A 194 16.42 24.02 3.15
C ALA A 194 15.21 24.96 3.26
N LYS A 195 14.50 24.98 4.40
CA LYS A 195 13.34 25.85 4.66
C LYS A 195 12.29 25.79 3.55
N VAL A 196 12.06 24.59 3.01
CA VAL A 196 11.21 24.40 1.81
C VAL A 196 9.76 24.88 2.02
N PHE A 197 9.31 24.91 3.27
CA PHE A 197 7.94 25.25 3.65
C PHE A 197 7.82 26.49 4.55
N GLU A 198 8.91 27.24 4.75
CA GLU A 198 8.87 28.60 5.35
C GLU A 198 8.72 29.65 4.25
#